data_AF-A0A8H8TZH1-F1
#
_entry.id   AF-A0A8H8TZH1-F1
#
_cell.length_a   1.000
_cell.length_b   1.000
_cell.length_c   1.000
_cell.angle_alpha   90.00
_cell.angle_beta   90.00
_cell.angle_gamma   90.00
#
_symmetry.space_group_name_H-M   'P 1'
#
loop_
_entity.id
_entity.type
_entity.pdbx_description
1 polymer ?
#
loop_
_entity_poly.entity_id
_entity_poly.type
_entity_poly.pdbx_seq_one_letter_code
_entity_poly.pdbx_strand_id
1 'polypeptide(L)'
;MGDRWVSTNLMRSTYVWLPLTLSGTTATLNNEVNWILNSNSWSSGPSETTPEAEASTNTLSGGAKVISCSGCSGAQSIGYIGGSPGGKLIFPNISSTVATTTTIRIHYTNADASQRFASVVVNGVSHVVAFIPTPDDNTPGTATLTVPLNSGSANTIAFEAYNGGWAPNIDRLMVPVS
;
A
#
# COMPACT_ATOMS: atom_id res chain seq x y z
N MET A 1 7.99 -20.54 2.34
CA MET A 1 6.66 -19.91 2.20
C MET A 1 5.78 -20.47 3.30
N GLY A 2 5.01 -19.63 3.97
CA GLY A 2 4.00 -20.04 4.94
C GLY A 2 2.84 -19.06 4.95
N ASP A 3 1.88 -19.30 5.84
CA ASP A 3 0.65 -18.50 5.96
C ASP A 3 0.56 -17.88 7.36
N ARG A 4 0.11 -16.63 7.41
CA ARG A 4 -0.37 -15.98 8.64
C ARG A 4 -1.89 -16.06 8.64
N TRP A 5 -2.41 -17.12 9.27
CA TRP A 5 -3.84 -17.39 9.33
C TRP A 5 -4.59 -16.41 10.22
N VAL A 6 -5.75 -15.96 9.74
CA VAL A 6 -6.73 -15.19 10.52
C VAL A 6 -8.03 -16.01 10.57
N SER A 7 -8.19 -16.81 11.62
CA SER A 7 -9.28 -17.80 11.72
C SER A 7 -10.69 -17.19 11.68
N THR A 8 -10.85 -15.96 12.18
CA THR A 8 -12.13 -15.24 12.20
C THR A 8 -12.48 -14.57 10.88
N ASN A 9 -11.51 -14.46 9.95
CA ASN A 9 -11.72 -13.93 8.61
C ASN A 9 -10.63 -14.47 7.68
N LEU A 10 -10.89 -15.64 7.08
CA LEU A 10 -9.89 -16.34 6.28
C LEU A 10 -9.39 -15.51 5.08
N MET A 11 -10.20 -14.58 4.56
CA MET A 11 -9.79 -13.67 3.47
C MET A 11 -8.68 -12.71 3.89
N ARG A 12 -8.50 -12.47 5.20
CA ARG A 12 -7.40 -11.66 5.76
C ARG A 12 -6.13 -12.46 5.99
N SER A 13 -6.14 -13.77 5.76
CA SER A 13 -4.93 -14.57 5.86
C SER A 13 -3.94 -14.12 4.80
N THR A 14 -2.68 -13.95 5.18
CA THR A 14 -1.64 -13.43 4.29
C THR A 14 -0.53 -14.43 4.13
N TYR A 15 0.16 -14.38 2.99
CA TYR A 15 1.36 -15.14 2.78
C TYR A 15 2.53 -14.51 3.53
N VAL A 16 3.35 -15.36 4.15
CA VAL A 16 4.63 -15.00 4.75
C VAL A 16 5.74 -15.67 3.94
N TRP A 17 6.38 -14.87 3.08
CA TRP A 17 7.47 -15.32 2.22
C TRP A 17 8.74 -14.63 2.66
N LEU A 18 9.65 -15.44 3.24
CA LEU A 18 10.94 -14.98 3.74
C LEU A 18 12.06 -15.77 3.08
N PRO A 19 13.23 -15.13 2.83
CA PRO A 19 14.41 -15.83 2.34
C PRO A 19 14.90 -16.90 3.32
N LEU A 20 15.13 -18.11 2.82
CA LEU A 20 15.69 -19.22 3.57
C LEU A 20 17.19 -19.36 3.28
N THR A 21 18.01 -19.31 4.33
CA THR A 21 19.44 -19.58 4.26
C THR A 21 19.74 -20.93 4.89
N LEU A 22 20.49 -21.78 4.19
CA LEU A 22 20.94 -23.09 4.68
C LEU A 22 22.46 -23.07 4.88
N SER A 23 22.93 -23.49 6.05
CA SER A 23 24.35 -23.64 6.36
C SER A 23 24.57 -24.92 7.15
N GLY A 24 25.14 -25.94 6.49
CA GLY A 24 25.22 -27.28 7.06
C GLY A 24 23.83 -27.83 7.41
N THR A 25 23.60 -28.11 8.69
CA THR A 25 22.30 -28.58 9.22
C THR A 25 21.42 -27.45 9.77
N THR A 26 21.85 -26.19 9.66
CA THR A 26 21.12 -25.02 10.14
C THR A 26 20.29 -24.39 9.03
N ALA A 27 19.01 -24.15 9.31
CA ALA A 27 18.09 -23.41 8.46
C ALA A 27 17.68 -22.10 9.16
N THR A 28 17.81 -20.97 8.47
CA THR A 28 17.47 -19.64 9.00
C THR A 28 16.52 -18.93 8.05
N LEU A 29 15.40 -18.43 8.57
CA LEU A 29 14.52 -17.50 7.85
C LEU A 29 14.91 -16.07 8.23
N ASN A 30 15.33 -15.27 7.25
CA ASN A 30 15.64 -13.86 7.47
C ASN A 30 14.32 -13.07 7.47
N ASN A 31 14.02 -12.38 8.57
CA ASN A 31 12.82 -11.55 8.66
C ASN A 31 13.05 -10.23 7.93
N GLU A 32 12.60 -10.17 6.68
CA GLU A 32 12.76 -9.03 5.79
C GLU A 32 11.39 -8.44 5.46
N VAL A 33 11.27 -7.12 5.59
CA VAL A 33 10.04 -6.40 5.25
C VAL A 33 9.84 -6.37 3.73
N ASN A 34 10.93 -6.25 2.98
CA ASN A 34 10.98 -6.35 1.53
C ASN A 34 12.29 -7.06 1.12
N TRP A 35 12.27 -7.78 0.01
CA TRP A 35 13.44 -8.50 -0.49
C TRP A 35 13.31 -8.73 -2.00
N ILE A 36 14.44 -8.91 -2.66
CA ILE A 36 14.52 -9.18 -4.10
C ILE A 36 14.99 -10.60 -4.32
N LEU A 37 14.28 -11.33 -5.16
CA LEU A 37 14.72 -12.64 -5.66
C LEU A 37 15.68 -12.43 -6.83
N ASN A 38 16.93 -12.88 -6.68
CA ASN A 38 17.94 -12.88 -7.73
C ASN A 38 18.11 -14.30 -8.29
N SER A 39 18.90 -14.45 -9.36
CA SER A 39 19.19 -15.78 -9.91
C SER A 39 19.97 -16.63 -8.89
N ASN A 40 19.28 -17.58 -8.26
CA ASN A 40 19.80 -18.49 -7.22
C ASN A 40 20.25 -17.81 -5.92
N SER A 41 19.85 -16.57 -5.66
CA SER A 41 20.13 -15.86 -4.40
C SER A 41 19.03 -14.86 -4.07
N TRP A 42 19.18 -14.14 -2.97
CA TRP A 42 18.30 -13.05 -2.60
C TRP A 42 19.13 -11.88 -2.08
N SER A 43 18.55 -10.69 -2.06
CA SER A 43 19.11 -9.51 -1.40
C SER A 43 18.00 -8.79 -0.64
N SER A 44 18.36 -8.07 0.44
CA SER A 44 17.43 -7.16 1.10
C SER A 44 16.90 -6.16 0.09
N GLY A 45 15.65 -5.73 0.26
CA GLY A 45 15.09 -4.71 -0.61
C GLY A 45 15.77 -3.35 -0.39
N PRO A 46 15.57 -2.41 -1.31
CA PRO A 46 16.11 -1.06 -1.16
C PRO A 46 15.43 -0.34 -0.01
N SER A 47 16.01 0.79 0.40
CA SER A 47 15.34 1.70 1.34
C SER A 47 14.00 2.17 0.79
N GLU A 48 13.10 2.60 1.67
CA GLU A 48 11.78 3.07 1.30
C GLU A 48 11.55 4.50 1.80
N THR A 49 10.71 5.24 1.08
CA THR A 49 10.05 6.42 1.61
C THR A 49 8.68 6.05 2.14
N THR A 50 8.17 6.84 3.09
CA THR A 50 6.84 6.66 3.69
C THR A 50 5.94 7.90 3.52
N PRO A 51 5.45 8.21 2.31
CA PRO A 51 4.53 9.32 2.10
C PRO A 51 3.22 9.14 2.90
N GLU A 52 2.95 10.04 3.84
CA GLU A 52 1.69 10.09 4.61
C GLU A 52 0.55 10.61 3.75
N ALA A 53 -0.66 10.05 3.90
CA ALA A 53 -1.82 10.47 3.13
C ALA A 53 -2.32 11.86 3.53
N GLU A 54 -2.22 12.20 4.81
CA GLU A 54 -2.59 13.49 5.40
C GLU A 54 -1.54 14.59 5.19
N ALA A 55 -0.42 14.29 4.52
CA ALA A 55 0.61 15.28 4.25
C ALA A 55 0.01 16.48 3.48
N SER A 56 0.34 17.70 3.92
CA SER A 56 -0.17 18.94 3.33
C SER A 56 0.26 19.16 1.88
N THR A 57 1.26 18.40 1.41
CA THR A 57 1.69 18.37 0.00
C THR A 57 0.72 17.63 -0.90
N ASN A 58 -0.13 16.76 -0.35
CA ASN A 58 -1.10 15.99 -1.12
C ASN A 58 -2.29 16.86 -1.52
N THR A 59 -2.90 16.51 -2.66
CA THR A 59 -4.13 17.19 -3.10
C THR A 59 -5.34 16.34 -2.75
N LEU A 60 -6.27 16.94 -2.00
CA LEU A 60 -7.59 16.38 -1.69
C LEU A 60 -8.65 17.12 -2.50
N SER A 61 -9.59 16.38 -3.08
CA SER A 61 -10.71 16.97 -3.83
C SER A 61 -11.95 16.09 -3.76
N GLY A 62 -13.08 16.58 -4.27
CA GLY A 62 -14.32 15.79 -4.36
C GLY A 62 -14.86 15.29 -3.01
N GLY A 63 -14.57 16.01 -1.91
CA GLY A 63 -15.03 15.65 -0.58
C GLY A 63 -14.11 14.70 0.21
N ALA A 64 -13.02 14.22 -0.39
CA ALA A 64 -11.97 13.52 0.35
C ALA A 64 -11.39 14.45 1.43
N LYS A 65 -11.16 13.90 2.63
CA LYS A 65 -10.75 14.70 3.79
C LYS A 65 -9.97 13.86 4.80
N VAL A 66 -9.18 14.57 5.60
CA VAL A 66 -8.51 14.01 6.77
C VAL A 66 -9.56 13.53 7.78
N ILE A 67 -9.36 12.32 8.31
CA ILE A 67 -10.12 11.73 9.40
C ILE A 67 -9.16 11.20 10.47
N SER A 68 -9.65 11.04 11.69
CA SER A 68 -8.88 10.43 12.78
C SER A 68 -8.74 8.92 12.58
N CYS A 69 -7.55 8.38 12.81
CA CYS A 69 -7.30 6.95 12.85
C CYS A 69 -6.18 6.69 13.87
N SER A 70 -6.52 6.27 15.09
CA SER A 70 -5.57 6.27 16.21
C SER A 70 -4.40 5.29 16.05
N GLY A 71 -4.57 4.21 15.29
CA GLY A 71 -3.51 3.26 14.97
C GLY A 71 -2.89 3.45 13.58
N CYS A 72 -3.31 4.46 12.81
CA CYS A 72 -2.62 4.88 11.59
C CYS A 72 -1.34 5.65 11.93
N SER A 73 -0.44 5.76 10.96
CA SER A 73 0.66 6.72 11.04
C SER A 73 0.09 8.13 11.22
N GLY A 74 0.79 8.98 11.97
CA GLY A 74 0.31 10.35 12.26
C GLY A 74 -1.03 10.44 13.02
N ALA A 75 -1.60 9.31 13.46
CA ALA A 75 -2.95 9.18 14.02
C ALA A 75 -4.08 9.69 13.08
N GLN A 76 -3.81 9.74 11.78
CA GLN A 76 -4.72 10.28 10.76
C GLN A 76 -4.75 9.39 9.52
N SER A 77 -5.77 9.57 8.70
CA SER A 77 -5.85 8.98 7.36
C SER A 77 -6.73 9.86 6.48
N ILE A 78 -6.77 9.60 5.18
CA ILE A 78 -7.70 10.24 4.26
C ILE A 78 -8.87 9.31 3.97
N GLY A 79 -10.06 9.74 4.36
CA GLY A 79 -11.32 9.07 4.03
C GLY A 79 -12.10 9.80 2.95
N TYR A 80 -13.32 9.32 2.69
CA TYR A 80 -14.25 9.90 1.70
C TYR A 80 -13.66 9.93 0.28
N ILE A 81 -12.81 8.96 -0.06
CA ILE A 81 -12.28 8.76 -1.41
C ILE A 81 -13.30 7.95 -2.22
N GLY A 82 -13.61 8.40 -3.43
CA GLY A 82 -14.60 7.82 -4.31
C GLY A 82 -16.02 8.31 -4.03
N GLY A 83 -17.02 7.45 -4.24
CA GLY A 83 -18.43 7.76 -4.06
C GLY A 83 -18.92 8.94 -4.91
N SER A 84 -20.01 9.57 -4.47
CA SER A 84 -20.46 10.88 -4.96
C SER A 84 -20.22 11.90 -3.83
N PRO A 85 -19.43 12.96 -4.05
CA PRO A 85 -19.16 13.61 -5.33
C PRO A 85 -17.85 13.18 -6.04
N GLY A 86 -17.24 12.05 -5.67
CA GLY A 86 -16.06 11.51 -6.35
C GLY A 86 -14.75 11.98 -5.72
N GLY A 87 -14.60 11.71 -4.42
CA GLY A 87 -13.43 12.13 -3.66
C GLY A 87 -12.13 11.55 -4.19
N LYS A 88 -11.05 12.34 -4.16
CA LYS A 88 -9.73 11.92 -4.64
C LYS A 88 -8.63 12.35 -3.67
N LEU A 89 -7.63 11.48 -3.56
CA LEU A 89 -6.35 11.75 -2.91
C LEU A 89 -5.25 11.62 -3.97
N ILE A 90 -4.40 12.64 -4.09
CA ILE A 90 -3.26 12.62 -5.02
C ILE A 90 -1.98 12.86 -4.22
N PHE A 91 -1.07 11.89 -4.29
CA PHE A 91 0.30 12.01 -3.85
C PHE A 91 1.14 12.53 -5.03
N PRO A 92 1.66 13.77 -4.96
CA PRO A 92 2.66 14.24 -5.88
C PRO A 92 4.04 13.77 -5.42
N ASN A 93 5.04 14.03 -6.26
CA ASN A 93 6.44 13.99 -5.89
C ASN A 93 6.99 12.62 -5.42
N ILE A 94 6.42 11.52 -5.94
CA ILE A 94 6.87 10.17 -5.58
C ILE A 94 8.21 9.87 -6.27
N SER A 95 9.23 9.56 -5.48
CA SER A 95 10.59 9.39 -5.95
C SER A 95 10.97 7.95 -6.25
N SER A 96 11.66 7.74 -7.38
CA SER A 96 12.45 6.54 -7.68
C SER A 96 13.84 6.99 -8.16
N THR A 97 14.92 6.32 -7.75
CA THR A 97 16.26 6.66 -8.23
C THR A 97 16.51 6.19 -9.67
N VAL A 98 15.85 5.13 -10.12
CA VAL A 98 15.87 4.62 -11.50
C VAL A 98 14.46 4.40 -12.03
N ALA A 99 14.32 4.28 -13.34
CA ALA A 99 13.06 3.84 -13.93
C ALA A 99 12.95 2.32 -13.74
N THR A 100 11.97 1.86 -12.97
CA THR A 100 11.83 0.44 -12.63
C THR A 100 10.40 0.08 -12.25
N THR A 101 10.06 -1.20 -12.37
CA THR A 101 8.85 -1.75 -11.78
C THR A 101 9.12 -2.08 -10.32
N THR A 102 8.32 -1.50 -9.43
CA THR A 102 8.45 -1.69 -7.98
C THR A 102 7.11 -2.01 -7.34
N THR A 103 7.14 -2.61 -6.15
CA THR A 103 5.94 -2.94 -5.38
C THR A 103 5.74 -1.90 -4.28
N ILE A 104 4.71 -1.10 -4.43
CA ILE A 104 4.27 -0.13 -3.44
C ILE A 104 3.37 -0.84 -2.44
N ARG A 105 3.59 -0.58 -1.15
CA ARG A 105 2.69 -1.03 -0.08
C ARG A 105 1.79 0.12 0.32
N ILE A 106 0.50 -0.15 0.39
CA ILE A 106 -0.54 0.83 0.69
C ILE A 106 -1.11 0.46 2.05
N HIS A 107 -0.89 1.29 3.05
CA HIS A 107 -1.53 1.16 4.36
C HIS A 107 -2.91 1.81 4.31
N TYR A 108 -3.91 1.10 4.82
CA TYR A 108 -5.31 1.51 4.70
C TYR A 108 -6.17 0.95 5.84
N THR A 109 -7.34 1.53 6.03
CA THR A 109 -8.43 0.94 6.83
C THR A 109 -9.70 0.75 6.01
N ASN A 110 -10.39 -0.34 6.26
CA ASN A 110 -11.68 -0.71 5.69
C ASN A 110 -12.48 -1.50 6.73
N ALA A 111 -13.26 -0.82 7.58
CA ALA A 111 -14.10 -1.47 8.58
C ALA A 111 -15.36 -2.16 8.02
N ASP A 112 -15.58 -2.14 6.70
CA ASP A 112 -16.70 -2.86 6.09
C ASP A 112 -16.51 -4.37 6.20
N ALA A 113 -17.63 -5.12 6.20
CA ALA A 113 -17.59 -6.58 6.16
C ALA A 113 -17.06 -7.14 4.82
N SER A 114 -17.05 -6.32 3.76
CA SER A 114 -16.60 -6.70 2.42
C SER A 114 -15.42 -5.85 1.94
N GLN A 115 -14.66 -6.39 0.99
CA GLN A 115 -13.59 -5.65 0.34
C GLN A 115 -14.11 -4.39 -0.37
N ARG A 116 -13.36 -3.30 -0.27
CA ARG A 116 -13.52 -2.11 -1.12
C ARG A 116 -12.54 -2.16 -2.28
N PHE A 117 -12.81 -1.35 -3.29
CA PHE A 117 -11.95 -1.20 -4.46
C PHE A 117 -11.67 0.27 -4.70
N ALA A 118 -10.45 0.57 -5.14
CA ALA A 118 -10.11 1.90 -5.65
C ALA A 118 -9.43 1.76 -7.01
N SER A 119 -9.63 2.78 -7.84
CA SER A 119 -8.77 3.01 -9.00
C SER A 119 -7.54 3.75 -8.50
N VAL A 120 -6.37 3.10 -8.55
CA VAL A 120 -5.08 3.69 -8.21
C VAL A 120 -4.39 4.09 -9.50
N VAL A 121 -4.28 5.39 -9.74
CA VAL A 121 -3.72 5.95 -10.97
C VAL A 121 -2.26 6.32 -10.74
N VAL A 122 -1.35 5.58 -11.39
CA VAL A 122 0.09 5.80 -11.31
C VAL A 122 0.57 6.38 -12.64
N ASN A 123 1.11 7.60 -12.61
CA ASN A 123 1.57 8.30 -13.81
C ASN A 123 0.53 8.32 -14.97
N GLY A 124 -0.75 8.47 -14.63
CA GLY A 124 -1.86 8.50 -15.60
C GLY A 124 -2.40 7.11 -16.01
N VAL A 125 -1.81 6.02 -15.54
CA VAL A 125 -2.28 4.64 -15.79
C VAL A 125 -3.09 4.14 -14.61
N SER A 126 -4.32 3.70 -14.85
CA SER A 126 -5.24 3.23 -13.80
C SER A 126 -5.07 1.74 -13.50
N HIS A 127 -5.03 1.40 -12.21
CA HIS A 127 -4.98 0.04 -11.68
C HIS A 127 -6.10 -0.18 -10.67
N VAL A 128 -6.84 -1.28 -10.79
CA VAL A 128 -7.87 -1.62 -9.78
C VAL A 128 -7.21 -2.37 -8.64
N VAL A 129 -7.30 -1.84 -7.43
CA VAL A 129 -6.74 -2.45 -6.21
C VAL A 129 -7.87 -2.84 -5.27
N ALA A 130 -7.80 -4.06 -4.75
CA ALA A 130 -8.72 -4.57 -3.73
C ALA A 130 -8.17 -4.32 -2.32
N PHE A 131 -9.06 -3.91 -1.43
CA PHE A 131 -8.76 -3.57 -0.04
C PHE A 131 -9.65 -4.41 0.87
N ILE A 132 -9.10 -5.52 1.34
CA ILE A 132 -9.76 -6.51 2.22
C ILE A 132 -10.13 -5.85 3.56
N PRO A 133 -11.22 -6.29 4.23
CA PRO A 133 -11.60 -5.76 5.54
C PRO A 133 -10.43 -5.71 6.55
N THR A 134 -10.32 -4.58 7.25
CA THR A 134 -9.50 -4.44 8.45
C THR A 134 -10.35 -4.73 9.70
N PRO A 135 -9.73 -4.96 10.88
CA PRO A 135 -10.50 -5.20 12.11
C PRO A 135 -11.47 -4.07 12.44
N ASP A 136 -11.03 -2.83 12.18
CA ASP A 136 -11.76 -1.59 12.42
C ASP A 136 -11.12 -0.45 11.58
N ASP A 137 -11.62 0.77 11.76
CA ASP A 137 -11.10 1.98 11.11
C ASP A 137 -9.84 2.55 11.77
N ASN A 138 -9.29 1.88 12.80
CA ASN A 138 -8.08 2.30 13.53
C ASN A 138 -6.90 1.34 13.39
N THR A 139 -7.09 0.16 12.79
CA THR A 139 -6.08 -0.89 12.69
C THR A 139 -5.71 -1.11 11.22
N PRO A 140 -4.64 -0.48 10.71
CA PRO A 140 -4.29 -0.55 9.30
C PRO A 140 -3.97 -1.96 8.81
N GLY A 141 -4.50 -2.30 7.63
CA GLY A 141 -4.04 -3.40 6.80
C GLY A 141 -3.00 -2.93 5.77
N THR A 142 -2.53 -3.86 4.94
CA THR A 142 -1.62 -3.54 3.83
C THR A 142 -2.12 -4.18 2.54
N ALA A 143 -2.29 -3.37 1.51
CA ALA A 143 -2.48 -3.80 0.14
C ALA A 143 -1.16 -3.56 -0.62
N THR A 144 -0.98 -4.22 -1.76
CA THR A 144 0.23 -4.05 -2.57
C THR A 144 -0.15 -3.75 -4.01
N LEU A 145 0.67 -2.94 -4.67
CA LEU A 145 0.52 -2.57 -6.07
C LEU A 145 1.90 -2.56 -6.74
N THR A 146 2.08 -3.43 -7.73
CA THR A 146 3.32 -3.50 -8.52
C THR A 146 3.17 -2.71 -9.82
N VAL A 147 3.95 -1.64 -9.97
CA VAL A 147 3.80 -0.65 -11.05
C VAL A 147 5.15 -0.09 -11.49
N PRO A 148 5.26 0.38 -12.74
CA PRO A 148 6.43 1.14 -13.19
C PRO A 148 6.46 2.54 -12.58
N LEU A 149 7.59 2.91 -12.00
CA LEU A 149 7.95 4.29 -11.67
C LEU A 149 9.04 4.78 -12.63
N ASN A 150 8.98 6.06 -12.97
CA ASN A 150 10.04 6.76 -13.70
C ASN A 150 11.15 7.16 -12.71
N SER A 151 12.38 7.30 -13.20
CA SER A 151 13.46 7.92 -12.43
C SER A 151 13.14 9.37 -12.11
N GLY A 152 13.57 9.84 -10.94
CA GLY A 152 13.32 11.17 -10.42
C GLY A 152 12.11 11.21 -9.48
N SER A 153 11.68 12.42 -9.15
CA SER A 153 10.61 12.67 -8.19
C SER A 153 9.27 13.00 -8.83
N ALA A 154 9.13 13.01 -10.15
CA ALA A 154 7.92 13.51 -10.80
C ALA A 154 6.76 12.49 -10.84
N ASN A 155 6.90 11.32 -10.21
CA ASN A 155 5.83 10.33 -10.24
C ASN A 155 4.64 10.79 -9.39
N THR A 156 3.44 10.40 -9.82
CA THR A 156 2.21 10.69 -9.10
C THR A 156 1.42 9.42 -8.85
N ILE A 157 0.82 9.32 -7.67
CA ILE A 157 -0.10 8.23 -7.33
C ILE A 157 -1.40 8.86 -6.85
N ALA A 158 -2.50 8.56 -7.52
CA ALA A 158 -3.83 9.03 -7.13
C ALA A 158 -4.76 7.88 -6.76
N PHE A 159 -5.62 8.10 -5.79
CA PHE A 159 -6.69 7.19 -5.39
C PHE A 159 -8.03 7.84 -5.73
N GLU A 160 -8.86 7.13 -6.48
CA GLU A 160 -10.19 7.59 -6.88
C GLU A 160 -11.22 6.45 -6.92
N ALA A 161 -12.48 6.80 -7.19
CA ALA A 161 -13.57 5.83 -7.26
C ALA A 161 -13.27 4.70 -8.27
N TYR A 162 -13.60 3.47 -7.88
CA TYR A 162 -13.79 2.38 -8.83
C TYR A 162 -15.29 2.12 -9.00
N ASN A 163 -15.80 2.21 -10.24
CA ASN A 163 -17.22 2.03 -10.56
C ASN A 163 -18.19 2.86 -9.68
N GLY A 164 -17.79 4.08 -9.30
CA GLY A 164 -18.58 4.96 -8.44
C GLY A 164 -18.62 4.56 -6.95
N GLY A 165 -17.92 3.49 -6.56
CA GLY A 165 -17.82 3.03 -5.18
C GLY A 165 -16.88 3.87 -4.31
N TRP A 166 -16.97 3.66 -3.00
CA TRP A 166 -16.04 4.22 -2.03
C TRP A 166 -14.77 3.38 -1.95
N ALA A 167 -13.62 4.04 -1.96
CA ALA A 167 -12.32 3.46 -1.65
C ALA A 167 -12.17 3.24 -0.12
N PRO A 168 -11.15 2.50 0.36
CA PRO A 168 -10.80 2.50 1.79
C PRO A 168 -10.32 3.89 2.25
N ASN A 169 -10.12 4.04 3.56
CA ASN A 169 -9.34 5.16 4.07
C ASN A 169 -7.85 4.85 3.85
N ILE A 170 -7.07 5.82 3.37
CA ILE A 170 -5.64 5.65 3.09
C ILE A 170 -4.82 6.29 4.21
N ASP A 171 -3.93 5.52 4.83
CA ASP A 171 -3.00 5.95 5.89
C ASP A 171 -1.71 6.48 5.26
N ARG A 172 -0.95 5.61 4.59
CA ARG A 172 0.32 5.98 3.96
C ARG A 172 0.76 5.01 2.89
N LEU A 173 1.78 5.41 2.15
CA LEU A 173 2.49 4.54 1.21
C LEU A 173 3.83 4.10 1.80
N MET A 174 4.32 2.92 1.42
CA MET A 174 5.73 2.57 1.50
C MET A 174 6.23 2.34 0.08
N VAL A 175 7.13 3.22 -0.37
CA VAL A 175 7.61 3.26 -1.75
C VAL A 175 9.11 2.96 -1.76
N PRO A 176 9.53 1.82 -2.34
CA PRO A 176 10.95 1.52 -2.53
C PRO A 176 11.65 2.60 -3.35
N VAL A 177 12.75 3.14 -2.82
CA VAL A 177 13.64 4.08 -3.50
C VAL A 177 14.63 3.25 -4.30
N SER A 178 14.23 2.94 -5.53
CA SER A 178 14.95 2.07 -6.45
C SER A 178 15.43 2.85 -7.64
#